data_AF-A0A2D7RRS1-F1
#
_entry.id   AF-A0A2D7RRS1-F1
#
_cell.length_a   1.000
_cell.length_b   1.000
_cell.length_c   1.000
_cell.angle_alpha   90.00
_cell.angle_beta   90.00
_cell.angle_gamma   90.00
#
_symmetry.space_group_name_H-M   'P 1'
#
loop_
_entity.id
_entity.type
_entity.pdbx_description
1 polymer ?
#
loop_
_entity_poly.entity_id
_entity_poly.type
_entity_poly.pdbx_seq_one_letter_code
_entity_poly.pdbx_strand_id
1 'polypeptide(L)'
;MRIFFYKVLTFFILFFIFYKLTIGATIKEFEKQISFLKSKENVEYIKEKIRDEMRGLENKDRYINKEDAKLINILIDKIKKDLNAE
;
A
#
# COMPACT_ATOMS: atom_id res chain seq x y z
N MET A 1 -15.00 26.89 -40.87
CA MET A 1 -15.21 25.56 -40.23
C MET A 1 -14.04 24.59 -40.43
N ARG A 2 -13.54 24.33 -41.65
CA ARG A 2 -12.47 23.34 -41.88
C ARG A 2 -11.18 23.59 -41.08
N ILE A 3 -10.75 24.85 -41.00
CA ILE A 3 -9.56 25.26 -40.20
C ILE A 3 -9.72 24.95 -38.71
N PHE A 4 -10.93 25.03 -38.17
CA PHE A 4 -11.19 24.68 -36.77
C PHE A 4 -10.98 23.18 -36.55
N PHE A 5 -11.50 22.34 -37.44
CA PHE A 5 -11.27 20.89 -37.38
C PHE A 5 -9.79 20.51 -37.48
N TYR A 6 -9.01 21.14 -38.37
CA TYR A 6 -7.57 20.88 -38.46
C TYR A 6 -6.84 21.25 -37.16
N LYS A 7 -7.14 22.40 -36.56
CA LYS A 7 -6.52 22.82 -35.30
C LYS A 7 -6.84 21.86 -34.16
N VAL A 8 -8.09 21.42 -34.06
CA VAL A 8 -8.52 20.44 -33.04
C VAL A 8 -7.82 19.09 -33.24
N LEU A 9 -7.74 18.60 -34.48
CA LEU A 9 -7.07 17.34 -34.79
C LEU A 9 -5.57 17.40 -34.44
N THR A 10 -4.90 18.49 -34.80
CA THR A 10 -3.49 18.72 -34.44
C THR A 10 -3.31 18.76 -32.93
N PHE A 11 -4.19 19.43 -32.18
CA PHE A 11 -4.14 19.46 -30.73
C PHE A 11 -4.25 18.06 -30.11
N PHE A 12 -5.17 17.23 -30.58
CA PHE A 12 -5.31 15.85 -30.08
C PHE A 12 -4.08 14.98 -30.37
N ILE A 13 -3.45 15.14 -31.54
CA ILE A 13 -2.22 14.42 -31.87
C ILE A 13 -1.08 14.84 -30.93
N LEU A 14 -0.89 16.15 -30.73
CA LEU A 14 0.11 16.66 -29.79
C LEU A 14 -0.18 16.16 -28.36
N PHE A 15 -1.42 16.27 -27.91
CA PHE A 15 -1.85 15.78 -26.60
C PHE A 15 -1.56 14.29 -26.42
N PHE A 16 -1.84 13.46 -27.45
CA PHE A 16 -1.55 12.03 -27.41
C PHE A 16 -0.05 11.73 -27.28
N ILE A 17 0.80 12.47 -28.00
CA ILE A 17 2.26 12.34 -27.91
C ILE A 17 2.72 12.71 -26.49
N PHE A 18 2.26 13.83 -25.95
CA PHE A 18 2.57 14.24 -24.57
C PHE A 18 2.11 13.20 -23.55
N TYR A 19 0.88 12.69 -23.67
CA TYR A 19 0.33 11.65 -22.81
C TYR A 19 1.18 10.37 -22.82
N LYS A 20 1.58 9.90 -24.00
CA LYS A 20 2.47 8.74 -24.16
C LYS A 20 3.84 8.97 -23.51
N LEU A 21 4.41 10.16 -23.64
CA LEU A 21 5.69 10.52 -23.01
C LEU A 21 5.58 10.53 -21.49
N THR A 22 4.55 11.18 -20.94
CA THR A 22 4.32 11.24 -19.50
C THR A 22 4.13 9.85 -18.91
N ILE A 23 3.26 9.02 -19.50
CA ILE A 23 2.98 7.68 -18.99
C ILE A 23 4.18 6.75 -19.13
N GLY A 24 4.93 6.86 -20.23
CA GLY A 24 6.17 6.09 -20.38
C GLY A 24 7.20 6.41 -19.29
N ALA A 25 7.31 7.68 -18.89
CA ALA A 25 8.17 8.08 -17.77
C ALA A 25 7.66 7.54 -16.43
N THR A 26 6.35 7.67 -16.17
CA THR A 26 5.72 7.16 -14.94
C THR A 26 5.87 5.64 -14.82
N ILE A 27 5.65 4.88 -15.89
CA ILE A 27 5.80 3.41 -15.89
C ILE A 27 7.23 3.00 -15.53
N LYS A 28 8.25 3.67 -16.08
CA LYS A 28 9.66 3.38 -15.74
C LYS A 28 9.99 3.62 -14.28
N GLU A 29 9.41 4.67 -13.70
CA GLU A 29 9.60 4.99 -12.28
C GLU A 29 8.93 3.95 -11.38
N PHE A 30 7.71 3.52 -11.72
CA PHE A 30 7.04 2.40 -11.04
C PHE A 30 7.82 1.09 -11.18
N GLU A 31 8.33 0.77 -12.37
CA GLU A 31 9.13 -0.45 -12.60
C GLU A 31 10.42 -0.43 -11.77
N LYS A 32 11.08 0.73 -11.66
CA LYS A 32 12.26 0.90 -10.81
C LYS A 32 11.93 0.70 -9.32
N GLN A 33 10.81 1.26 -8.84
CA GLN A 33 10.38 1.07 -7.45
C GLN A 33 9.98 -0.38 -7.16
N ILE A 34 9.25 -1.03 -8.07
CA ILE A 34 8.88 -2.45 -7.97
C ILE A 34 10.14 -3.33 -8.01
N SER A 35 11.09 -3.04 -8.89
CA SER A 35 12.37 -3.76 -8.95
C SER A 35 13.20 -3.56 -7.69
N PHE A 36 13.18 -2.37 -7.09
CA PHE A 36 13.85 -2.07 -5.82
C PHE A 36 13.22 -2.86 -4.66
N LEU A 37 11.89 -2.97 -4.61
CA LEU A 37 11.17 -3.79 -3.63
C LEU A 37 11.36 -5.30 -3.87
N LYS A 38 11.56 -5.73 -5.12
CA LYS A 38 11.80 -7.13 -5.51
C LYS A 38 13.25 -7.59 -5.29
N SER A 39 14.18 -6.66 -5.02
CA SER A 39 15.56 -7.02 -4.71
C SER A 39 15.62 -7.88 -3.45
N LYS A 40 16.32 -9.02 -3.52
CA LYS A 40 16.47 -9.97 -2.39
C LYS A 40 17.02 -9.28 -1.13
N GLU A 41 17.93 -8.33 -1.31
CA GLU A 41 18.56 -7.57 -0.22
C GLU A 41 17.55 -6.69 0.53
N ASN A 42 16.66 -6.01 -0.20
CA ASN A 42 15.61 -5.19 0.40
C ASN A 42 14.53 -6.03 1.08
N VAL A 43 14.16 -7.16 0.49
CA VAL A 43 13.21 -8.08 1.13
C VAL A 43 13.79 -8.59 2.45
N GLU A 44 15.08 -8.91 2.48
CA GLU A 44 15.75 -9.35 3.71
C GLU A 44 15.87 -8.20 4.73
N TYR A 45 16.21 -6.98 4.28
CA TYR A 45 16.21 -5.78 5.12
C TYR A 45 14.83 -5.50 5.74
N ILE A 46 13.76 -5.60 4.96
CA ILE A 46 12.38 -5.42 5.45
C ILE A 46 12.03 -6.51 6.46
N LYS A 47 12.41 -7.76 6.21
CA LYS A 47 12.20 -8.88 7.16
C LYS A 47 12.95 -8.66 8.46
N GLU A 48 14.22 -8.25 8.41
CA GLU A 48 15.00 -7.94 9.61
C GLU A 48 14.38 -6.80 10.39
N LYS A 49 13.97 -5.72 9.71
CA LYS A 49 13.30 -4.59 10.36
C LYS A 49 12.00 -4.99 11.05
N ILE A 50 11.17 -5.81 10.40
CA ILE A 50 9.94 -6.36 11.01
C ILE A 50 10.31 -7.25 12.21
N ARG A 51 11.36 -8.08 12.11
CA ARG A 51 11.82 -8.95 13.19
C ARG A 51 12.36 -8.16 14.38
N ASP A 52 13.06 -7.07 14.14
CA ASP A 52 13.58 -6.18 15.19
C ASP A 52 12.45 -5.39 15.86
N GLU A 53 11.46 -4.91 15.10
CA GLU A 53 10.25 -4.35 15.68
C GLU A 53 9.48 -5.37 16.53
N MET A 54 9.40 -6.63 16.08
CA MET A 54 8.79 -7.72 16.83
C MET A 54 9.54 -8.05 18.13
N ARG A 55 10.88 -8.06 18.10
CA ARG A 55 11.71 -8.22 19.31
C ARG A 55 11.54 -7.04 20.27
N GLY A 56 11.30 -5.84 19.73
CA GLY A 56 10.96 -4.65 20.51
C GLY A 56 9.56 -4.69 21.14
N LEU A 57 8.67 -5.61 20.73
CA LEU A 57 7.34 -5.77 21.35
C LEU A 57 7.42 -6.33 22.78
N GLU A 58 8.47 -7.07 23.12
CA GLU A 58 8.64 -7.67 24.45
C GLU A 58 8.96 -6.61 25.52
N ASN A 59 9.54 -5.47 25.11
CA ASN A 59 9.92 -4.35 26.00
C ASN A 59 8.99 -3.13 25.90
N LYS A 60 7.95 -3.18 25.04
CA LYS A 60 6.99 -2.09 24.90
C LYS A 60 5.79 -2.38 25.78
N ASP A 61 5.67 -1.59 26.85
CA ASP A 61 4.49 -1.53 27.70
C ASP A 61 3.21 -1.55 26.85
N ARG A 62 2.50 -2.67 26.93
CA ARG A 62 1.08 -2.85 26.58
C ARG A 62 0.61 -2.05 25.36
N TYR A 63 0.71 -2.66 24.17
CA TYR A 63 0.26 -2.13 22.87
C TYR A 63 -1.16 -1.58 22.79
N ILE A 64 -2.05 -2.02 23.68
CA ILE A 64 -3.47 -1.67 23.70
C ILE A 64 -3.78 -1.09 25.08
N ASN A 65 -4.45 0.06 25.10
CA ASN A 65 -4.87 0.72 26.33
C ASN A 65 -5.68 -0.23 27.23
N LYS A 66 -5.66 0.01 28.55
CA LYS A 66 -6.25 -0.93 29.50
C LYS A 66 -7.73 -1.19 29.27
N GLU A 67 -8.43 -0.14 28.87
CA GLU A 67 -9.86 -0.14 28.59
C GLU A 67 -10.19 -0.90 27.30
N ASP A 68 -9.45 -0.64 26.23
CA ASP A 68 -9.66 -1.30 24.93
C ASP A 68 -9.39 -2.81 25.01
N ALA A 69 -8.35 -3.22 25.73
CA ALA A 69 -8.09 -4.64 25.96
C ALA A 69 -9.24 -5.33 26.73
N LYS A 70 -9.91 -4.61 27.63
CA LYS A 70 -11.06 -5.12 28.37
C LYS A 70 -12.27 -5.31 27.44
N LEU A 71 -12.51 -4.35 26.53
CA LEU A 71 -13.56 -4.45 25.52
C LEU A 71 -13.33 -5.62 24.56
N ILE A 72 -12.08 -5.81 24.10
CA ILE A 72 -11.70 -6.92 23.24
C ILE A 72 -11.91 -8.27 23.94
N ASN A 73 -11.54 -8.39 25.22
CA ASN A 73 -11.78 -9.62 25.99
C ASN A 73 -13.28 -9.93 26.12
N ILE A 74 -14.12 -8.92 26.38
CA ILE A 74 -15.58 -9.10 26.45
C ILE A 74 -16.13 -9.62 25.11
N LEU A 75 -15.65 -9.07 23.99
CA LEU A 75 -16.06 -9.49 22.65
C LEU A 75 -15.65 -10.94 22.37
N ILE A 76 -14.41 -11.31 22.67
CA ILE A 76 -13.89 -12.67 22.49
C ILE A 76 -14.66 -13.66 23.35
N ASP A 77 -14.94 -13.33 24.61
CA ASP A 77 -15.69 -14.19 25.52
C ASP A 77 -17.13 -14.38 25.06
N LYS A 78 -17.75 -13.35 24.48
CA LYS A 78 -19.09 -13.46 23.90
C LYS A 78 -19.10 -14.40 22.69
N ILE A 79 -18.14 -14.24 21.77
CA ILE A 79 -18.00 -15.12 20.61
C ILE A 79 -17.78 -16.57 21.06
N LYS A 80 -16.92 -16.81 22.06
CA LYS A 80 -16.70 -18.15 22.61
C LYS A 80 -17.95 -18.74 23.25
N LYS A 81 -18.73 -17.94 23.97
CA LYS A 81 -20.02 -18.39 24.53
C LYS A 81 -21.00 -18.76 23.44
N ASP A 82 -21.09 -17.96 22.38
CA ASP A 82 -22.00 -18.24 21.26
C ASP A 82 -21.55 -19.49 20.47
N LEU A 83 -20.25 -19.75 20.38
CA LEU A 83 -19.69 -20.94 19.72
C LEU A 83 -19.77 -22.21 20.58
N ASN A 84 -19.73 -22.09 21.91
CA ASN A 84 -19.84 -23.23 22.85
C ASN A 84 -21.27 -23.42 23.38
N ALA A 85 -22.20 -22.52 23.04
CA ALA A 85 -23.63 -22.69 23.28
C ALA A 85 -24.19 -23.60 22.17
N GLU A 86 -23.75 -24.86 22.22
CA GLU A 86 -24.34 -25.99 21.52
C GLU A 86 -24.96 -26.92 22.56
#